data_AF-A0A3D5AX27-F1
#
_entry.id   AF-A0A3D5AX27-F1
#
_cell.length_a   1.000
_cell.length_b   1.000
_cell.length_c   1.000
_cell.angle_alpha   90.00
_cell.angle_beta   90.00
_cell.angle_gamma   90.00
#
_symmetry.space_group_name_H-M   'P 1'
#
loop_
_entity.id
_entity.type
_entity.pdbx_description
1 polymer ?
#
loop_
_entity_poly.entity_id
_entity_poly.type
_entity_poly.pdbx_seq_one_letter_code
_entity_poly.pdbx_strand_id
1 'polypeptide(L)'
;MPGIPSIVPANCIRKGRKQTTRREKPHIARAQAPHYPVQPLHRRTAPLLPTPAPGFDQPLALLRACHERLLRQCATLEKFVVHLRAQGLDAEARQAAAEVHRYFTTAGRHHHEDEEQDLFPLLRADPQLAPLLAELESDHRRMEPLWSQLEPLLAAPETIGDIDALADLVRDFNALYAEHIKRENSELLPRAEQLLTEPLLVVIGARMARRRGVTL
;
A
#
# COMPACT_ATOMS: atom_id res chain seq x y z
N MET A 1 43.76 -2.14 43.60
CA MET A 1 44.28 -3.48 43.96
C MET A 1 43.59 -4.56 43.14
N PRO A 2 44.18 -5.01 42.02
CA PRO A 2 43.96 -6.36 41.50
C PRO A 2 45.26 -7.18 41.54
N GLY A 3 45.16 -8.46 41.89
CA GLY A 3 46.29 -9.38 42.00
C GLY A 3 46.65 -10.11 40.70
N ILE A 4 47.96 -10.28 40.48
CA ILE A 4 48.67 -11.12 39.48
C ILE A 4 49.06 -12.45 40.23
N PRO A 5 49.76 -13.51 39.72
CA PRO A 5 50.15 -14.02 38.38
C PRO A 5 49.50 -15.40 37.99
N SER A 6 49.48 -15.85 36.73
CA SER A 6 50.53 -16.53 35.90
C SER A 6 50.97 -17.94 36.34
N ILE A 7 51.04 -18.90 35.39
CA ILE A 7 52.22 -19.75 35.05
C ILE A 7 51.86 -20.81 33.97
N VAL A 8 52.78 -21.02 33.02
CA VAL A 8 52.81 -22.13 32.02
C VAL A 8 54.18 -22.84 32.18
N PRO A 9 54.26 -24.18 32.24
CA PRO A 9 54.97 -24.97 31.22
C PRO A 9 54.31 -26.38 31.01
N ALA A 10 54.69 -27.27 30.08
CA ALA A 10 55.70 -27.29 29.01
C ALA A 10 55.26 -28.25 27.85
N ASN A 11 56.11 -28.44 26.84
CA ASN A 11 55.97 -29.38 25.71
C ASN A 11 57.17 -30.36 25.70
N CYS A 12 57.00 -31.68 25.47
CA CYS A 12 58.10 -32.50 24.95
C CYS A 12 57.82 -33.94 24.43
N ILE A 13 58.67 -34.31 23.45
CA ILE A 13 59.18 -35.64 23.04
C ILE A 13 58.48 -36.41 21.90
N ARG A 14 59.32 -36.70 20.89
CA ARG A 14 59.08 -37.48 19.67
C ARG A 14 59.50 -38.94 19.83
N LYS A 15 58.92 -39.85 19.04
CA LYS A 15 59.49 -41.01 18.31
C LYS A 15 58.30 -41.73 17.61
N GLY A 16 58.41 -42.45 16.50
CA GLY A 16 59.55 -42.74 15.64
C GLY A 16 59.16 -43.82 14.60
N ARG A 17 58.99 -43.40 13.34
CA ARG A 17 58.87 -44.15 12.07
C ARG A 17 59.06 -45.69 12.09
N LYS A 18 58.15 -46.43 11.42
CA LYS A 18 58.49 -47.57 10.53
C LYS A 18 57.37 -47.82 9.49
N GLN A 19 57.71 -48.46 8.38
CA GLN A 19 56.96 -48.53 7.12
C GLN A 19 56.51 -49.96 6.78
N THR A 20 55.75 -50.10 5.66
CA THR A 20 55.33 -51.36 4.99
C THR A 20 54.12 -52.03 5.65
N THR A 21 53.16 -52.69 4.97
CA THR A 21 53.05 -53.21 3.58
C THR A 21 51.61 -53.17 3.00
N ARG A 22 51.53 -53.06 1.66
CA ARG A 22 50.58 -53.75 0.72
C ARG A 22 49.05 -53.56 0.82
N ARG A 23 48.43 -53.38 -0.37
CA ARG A 23 46.99 -53.32 -0.66
C ARG A 23 46.23 -54.61 -0.30
N GLU A 24 44.94 -54.45 0.01
CA GLU A 24 43.85 -55.26 -0.55
C GLU A 24 42.54 -54.43 -0.60
N LYS A 25 41.61 -54.76 -1.53
CA LYS A 25 40.31 -54.10 -1.71
C LYS A 25 39.17 -55.09 -1.44
N PRO A 26 38.18 -54.79 -0.57
CA PRO A 26 36.90 -55.46 -0.59
C PRO A 26 35.90 -54.72 -1.50
N HIS A 27 35.03 -55.49 -2.17
CA HIS A 27 33.93 -54.96 -2.98
C HIS A 27 32.82 -54.38 -2.08
N ILE A 28 32.30 -53.20 -2.44
CA ILE A 28 31.09 -52.64 -1.82
C ILE A 28 29.90 -52.93 -2.75
N ALA A 29 28.87 -53.59 -2.23
CA ALA A 29 27.67 -53.90 -3.01
C ALA A 29 26.89 -52.62 -3.38
N ARG A 30 26.35 -52.61 -4.61
CA ARG A 30 25.66 -51.44 -5.18
C ARG A 30 24.18 -51.45 -4.78
N ALA A 31 23.82 -50.69 -3.76
CA ALA A 31 22.42 -50.49 -3.39
C ALA A 31 21.67 -49.72 -4.49
N GLN A 32 20.43 -50.14 -4.77
CA GLN A 32 19.56 -49.50 -5.77
C GLN A 32 18.83 -48.32 -5.12
N ALA A 33 18.78 -47.17 -5.81
CA ALA A 33 17.99 -46.01 -5.39
C ALA A 33 16.55 -46.12 -5.92
N PRO A 34 15.52 -45.67 -5.17
CA PRO A 34 14.13 -45.74 -5.62
C PRO A 34 13.87 -44.82 -6.81
N HIS A 35 13.14 -45.34 -7.80
CA HIS A 35 12.80 -44.65 -9.03
C HIS A 35 11.55 -43.77 -8.79
N TYR A 36 11.71 -42.44 -8.78
CA TYR A 36 10.58 -41.51 -8.81
C TYR A 36 10.24 -41.13 -10.26
N PRO A 37 8.95 -41.09 -10.66
CA PRO A 37 8.55 -40.65 -11.99
C PRO A 37 8.64 -39.12 -12.09
N VAL A 38 9.45 -38.63 -13.02
CA VAL A 38 9.57 -37.18 -13.31
C VAL A 38 8.41 -36.78 -14.22
N GLN A 39 7.45 -36.00 -13.70
CA GLN A 39 6.40 -35.40 -14.53
C GLN A 39 6.92 -34.12 -15.21
N PRO A 40 6.58 -33.84 -16.49
CA PRO A 40 7.10 -32.69 -17.21
C PRO A 40 6.51 -31.36 -16.72
N LEU A 41 7.39 -30.46 -16.27
CA LEU A 41 7.06 -29.09 -15.81
C LEU A 41 6.71 -28.14 -16.97
N HIS A 42 5.51 -28.26 -17.55
CA HIS A 42 4.98 -27.25 -18.48
C HIS A 42 3.48 -26.95 -18.28
N ARG A 43 3.09 -26.59 -17.05
CA ARG A 43 1.81 -25.88 -16.86
C ARG A 43 2.02 -24.42 -17.26
N ARG A 44 1.71 -24.08 -18.52
CA ARG A 44 1.55 -22.68 -18.96
C ARG A 44 0.52 -22.00 -18.05
N THR A 45 0.99 -21.17 -17.12
CA THR A 45 0.13 -20.19 -16.46
C THR A 45 -0.30 -19.19 -17.52
N ALA A 46 -1.57 -19.21 -17.90
CA ALA A 46 -2.14 -18.09 -18.65
C ALA A 46 -1.93 -16.82 -17.81
N PRO A 47 -1.56 -15.67 -18.42
CA PRO A 47 -1.50 -14.42 -17.68
C PRO A 47 -2.90 -14.16 -17.12
N LEU A 48 -2.98 -13.97 -15.80
CA LEU A 48 -4.20 -13.52 -15.17
C LEU A 48 -4.46 -12.10 -15.69
N LEU A 49 -5.37 -11.97 -16.66
CA LEU A 49 -5.79 -10.66 -17.12
C LEU A 49 -6.29 -9.89 -15.89
N PRO A 50 -5.83 -8.65 -15.67
CA PRO A 50 -6.25 -7.88 -14.50
C PRO A 50 -7.78 -7.76 -14.54
N THR A 51 -8.43 -8.08 -13.43
CA THR A 51 -9.88 -7.91 -13.28
C THR A 51 -10.24 -6.48 -13.67
N PRO A 52 -11.21 -6.25 -14.57
CA PRO A 52 -11.64 -4.90 -14.92
C PRO A 52 -12.04 -4.16 -13.64
N ALA A 53 -11.71 -2.87 -13.56
CA ALA A 53 -12.03 -2.06 -12.39
C ALA A 53 -13.56 -2.10 -12.14
N PRO A 54 -14.01 -2.17 -10.87
CA PRO A 54 -15.44 -2.21 -10.55
C PRO A 54 -16.21 -1.05 -11.19
N GLY A 55 -17.37 -1.36 -11.77
CA GLY A 55 -18.26 -0.36 -12.33
C GLY A 55 -19.20 0.23 -11.29
N PHE A 56 -20.10 1.09 -11.75
CA PHE A 56 -21.14 1.70 -10.91
C PHE A 56 -22.22 0.70 -10.47
N ASP A 57 -22.29 -0.48 -11.09
CA ASP A 57 -23.05 -1.65 -10.66
C ASP A 57 -22.53 -2.24 -9.32
N GLN A 58 -21.28 -1.94 -8.93
CA GLN A 58 -20.65 -2.44 -7.72
C GLN A 58 -20.08 -1.27 -6.88
N PRO A 59 -20.94 -0.37 -6.35
CA PRO A 59 -20.52 0.92 -5.80
C PRO A 59 -19.53 0.80 -4.63
N LEU A 60 -19.72 -0.17 -3.72
CA LEU A 60 -18.80 -0.36 -2.59
C LEU A 60 -17.42 -0.86 -3.06
N ALA A 61 -17.37 -1.72 -4.08
CA ALA A 61 -16.10 -2.14 -4.69
C ALA A 61 -15.43 -1.00 -5.48
N LEU A 62 -16.22 -0.12 -6.09
CA LEU A 62 -15.74 1.10 -6.74
C LEU A 62 -15.11 2.07 -5.72
N LEU A 63 -15.69 2.22 -4.53
CA LEU A 63 -15.09 2.98 -3.42
C LEU A 63 -13.75 2.36 -2.98
N ARG A 64 -13.68 1.04 -2.75
CA ARG A 64 -12.40 0.35 -2.48
C ARG A 64 -11.35 0.61 -3.58
N ALA A 65 -11.76 0.60 -4.85
CA ALA A 65 -10.87 0.94 -5.96
C ALA A 65 -10.47 2.43 -5.99
N CYS A 66 -11.30 3.34 -5.48
CA CYS A 66 -10.94 4.75 -5.24
C CYS A 66 -9.90 4.87 -4.11
N HIS A 67 -10.07 4.14 -3.01
CA HIS A 67 -9.11 4.08 -1.90
C HIS A 67 -7.70 3.70 -2.39
N GLU A 68 -7.59 2.64 -3.19
CA GLU A 68 -6.30 2.25 -3.76
C GLU A 68 -5.69 3.33 -4.66
N ARG A 69 -6.53 4.06 -5.43
CA ARG A 69 -6.07 5.17 -6.28
C ARG A 69 -5.58 6.35 -5.43
N LEU A 70 -6.29 6.70 -4.35
CA LEU A 70 -5.89 7.73 -3.39
C LEU A 70 -4.54 7.42 -2.76
N LEU A 71 -4.37 6.21 -2.21
CA LEU A 71 -3.10 5.77 -1.61
C LEU A 71 -1.94 5.79 -2.63
N ARG A 72 -2.20 5.47 -3.91
CA ARG A 72 -1.19 5.62 -4.97
C ARG A 72 -0.83 7.09 -5.23
N GLN A 73 -1.79 8.01 -5.18
CA GLN A 73 -1.50 9.45 -5.34
C GLN A 73 -0.75 10.03 -4.13
N CYS A 74 -1.08 9.61 -2.91
CA CYS A 74 -0.30 9.89 -1.70
C CYS A 74 1.18 9.45 -1.88
N ALA A 75 1.40 8.23 -2.37
CA ALA A 75 2.75 7.72 -2.64
C ALA A 75 3.47 8.45 -3.80
N THR A 76 2.74 8.99 -4.79
CA THR A 76 3.31 9.87 -5.82
C THR A 76 3.72 11.21 -5.22
N LEU A 77 2.90 11.78 -4.33
CA LEU A 77 3.16 13.05 -3.65
C LEU A 77 4.39 12.98 -2.73
N GLU A 78 4.58 11.88 -2.00
CA GLU A 78 5.82 11.60 -1.25
C GLU A 78 7.06 11.59 -2.16
N LYS A 79 6.98 10.89 -3.30
CA LYS A 79 8.08 10.82 -4.27
C LYS A 79 8.36 12.17 -4.90
N PHE A 80 7.35 12.98 -5.17
CA PHE A 80 7.49 14.35 -5.66
C PHE A 80 8.36 15.19 -4.71
N VAL A 81 8.10 15.17 -3.39
CA VAL A 81 8.92 15.89 -2.40
C VAL A 81 10.37 15.39 -2.39
N VAL A 82 10.58 14.07 -2.42
CA VAL A 82 11.93 13.47 -2.46
C VAL A 82 12.69 13.88 -3.72
N HIS A 83 12.04 13.82 -4.88
CA HIS A 83 12.62 14.19 -6.17
C HIS A 83 12.92 15.69 -6.25
N LEU A 84 11.99 16.53 -5.80
CA LEU A 84 12.14 17.99 -5.77
C LEU A 84 13.35 18.41 -4.93
N ARG A 85 13.58 17.75 -3.77
CA ARG A 85 14.77 17.99 -2.93
C ARG A 85 16.07 17.53 -3.60
N ALA A 86 16.04 16.48 -4.41
CA ALA A 86 17.24 15.86 -5.00
C ALA A 86 17.65 16.44 -6.36
N GLN A 87 16.68 16.77 -7.22
CA GLN A 87 16.88 17.17 -8.63
C GLN A 87 16.29 18.56 -8.97
N GLY A 88 15.48 19.13 -8.07
CA GLY A 88 14.71 20.34 -8.36
C GLY A 88 13.47 20.06 -9.23
N LEU A 89 12.91 21.14 -9.78
CA LEU A 89 11.63 21.11 -10.50
C LEU A 89 11.80 20.86 -12.01
N ASP A 90 12.24 19.65 -12.34
CA ASP A 90 12.37 19.15 -13.71
C ASP A 90 11.00 18.71 -14.32
N ALA A 91 11.06 18.04 -15.47
CA ALA A 91 9.87 17.56 -16.16
C ALA A 91 9.12 16.44 -15.41
N GLU A 92 9.84 15.57 -14.68
CA GLU A 92 9.23 14.46 -13.93
C GLU A 92 8.51 15.00 -12.69
N ALA A 93 9.16 15.95 -11.97
CA ALA A 93 8.55 16.62 -10.83
C ALA A 93 7.28 17.41 -11.23
N ARG A 94 7.30 18.12 -12.36
CA ARG A 94 6.13 18.84 -12.89
C ARG A 94 4.99 17.91 -13.27
N GLN A 95 5.30 16.77 -13.90
CA GLN A 95 4.30 15.77 -14.25
C GLN A 95 3.67 15.15 -13.00
N ALA A 96 4.48 14.80 -11.99
CA ALA A 96 3.98 14.26 -10.73
C ALA A 96 3.05 15.24 -10.00
N ALA A 97 3.42 16.52 -9.90
CA ALA A 97 2.58 17.56 -9.32
C ALA A 97 1.23 17.69 -10.05
N ALA A 98 1.26 17.76 -11.38
CA ALA A 98 0.05 17.89 -12.22
C ALA A 98 -0.87 16.65 -12.13
N GLU A 99 -0.32 15.44 -11.99
CA GLU A 99 -1.11 14.22 -11.82
C GLU A 99 -1.83 14.18 -10.47
N VAL A 100 -1.13 14.50 -9.39
CA VAL A 100 -1.70 14.56 -8.03
C VAL A 100 -2.74 15.68 -7.96
N HIS A 101 -2.42 16.87 -8.46
CA HIS A 101 -3.31 18.03 -8.52
C HIS A 101 -4.65 17.70 -9.20
N ARG A 102 -4.57 17.19 -10.44
CA ARG A 102 -5.76 16.81 -11.23
C ARG A 102 -6.60 15.75 -10.51
N TYR A 103 -5.97 14.80 -9.82
CA TYR A 103 -6.69 13.74 -9.12
C TYR A 103 -7.48 14.27 -7.92
N PHE A 104 -6.84 14.97 -6.99
CA PHE A 104 -7.50 15.43 -5.76
C PHE A 104 -8.55 16.52 -6.03
N THR A 105 -8.28 17.44 -6.97
CA THR A 105 -9.25 18.47 -7.42
C THR A 105 -10.56 17.88 -7.98
N THR A 106 -10.57 16.63 -8.44
CA THR A 106 -11.75 16.02 -9.09
C THR A 106 -12.19 14.71 -8.45
N ALA A 107 -11.38 13.65 -8.58
CA ALA A 107 -11.70 12.31 -8.10
C ALA A 107 -11.73 12.23 -6.56
N GLY A 108 -10.83 12.95 -5.87
CA GLY A 108 -10.83 13.07 -4.41
C GLY A 108 -12.13 13.71 -3.90
N ARG A 109 -12.49 14.88 -4.44
CA ARG A 109 -13.77 15.54 -4.11
C ARG A 109 -14.99 14.65 -4.39
N HIS A 110 -15.07 14.01 -5.55
CA HIS A 110 -16.20 13.15 -5.89
C HIS A 110 -16.32 11.90 -5.01
N HIS A 111 -15.23 11.41 -4.43
CA HIS A 111 -15.23 10.29 -3.49
C HIS A 111 -15.91 10.70 -2.18
N HIS A 112 -15.44 11.74 -1.49
CA HIS A 112 -16.09 12.23 -0.27
C HIS A 112 -17.56 12.63 -0.50
N GLU A 113 -17.90 13.11 -1.71
CA GLU A 113 -19.31 13.36 -2.08
C GLU A 113 -20.13 12.07 -2.27
N ASP A 114 -19.55 10.98 -2.77
CA ASP A 114 -20.20 9.66 -2.81
C ASP A 114 -20.44 9.14 -1.37
N GLU A 115 -19.48 9.35 -0.45
CA GLU A 115 -19.65 9.02 0.97
C GLU A 115 -20.74 9.88 1.63
N GLU A 116 -20.55 11.19 1.72
CA GLU A 116 -21.35 12.06 2.59
C GLU A 116 -22.78 12.28 2.10
N GLN A 117 -23.00 12.28 0.78
CA GLN A 117 -24.31 12.57 0.18
C GLN A 117 -25.14 11.31 -0.08
N ASP A 118 -24.50 10.14 -0.24
CA ASP A 118 -25.16 8.91 -0.68
C ASP A 118 -24.96 7.74 0.29
N LEU A 119 -23.72 7.41 0.69
CA LEU A 119 -23.46 6.25 1.56
C LEU A 119 -23.78 6.52 3.04
N PHE A 120 -23.14 7.51 3.65
CA PHE A 120 -23.26 7.83 5.08
C PHE A 120 -24.72 8.07 5.51
N PRO A 121 -25.58 8.80 4.74
CA PRO A 121 -26.98 8.99 5.12
C PRO A 121 -27.78 7.70 5.27
N LEU A 122 -27.47 6.66 4.50
CA LEU A 122 -28.12 5.34 4.62
C LEU A 122 -27.59 4.57 5.83
N LEU A 123 -26.29 4.69 6.14
CA LEU A 123 -25.66 4.02 7.27
C LEU A 123 -26.00 4.64 8.63
N ARG A 124 -26.37 5.94 8.70
CA ARG A 124 -26.89 6.59 9.93
C ARG A 124 -28.16 5.95 10.49
N ALA A 125 -28.82 5.05 9.75
CA ALA A 125 -29.93 4.25 10.26
C ALA A 125 -29.51 3.19 11.30
N ASP A 126 -28.22 2.80 11.36
CA ASP A 126 -27.65 1.97 12.42
C ASP A 126 -26.99 2.88 13.49
N PRO A 127 -27.56 3.01 14.71
CA PRO A 127 -26.98 3.82 15.77
C PRO A 127 -25.57 3.39 16.20
N GLN A 128 -25.17 2.15 15.92
CA GLN A 128 -23.83 1.64 16.24
C GLN A 128 -22.75 2.28 15.35
N LEU A 129 -23.12 2.78 14.16
CA LEU A 129 -22.20 3.44 13.23
C LEU A 129 -22.07 4.95 13.48
N ALA A 130 -22.94 5.55 14.30
CA ALA A 130 -22.96 7.01 14.50
C ALA A 130 -21.61 7.61 14.97
N PRO A 131 -20.83 6.98 15.90
CA PRO A 131 -19.51 7.49 16.26
C PRO A 131 -18.52 7.42 15.10
N LEU A 132 -18.44 6.29 14.39
CA LEU A 132 -17.53 6.09 13.26
C LEU A 132 -17.82 7.07 12.13
N LEU A 133 -19.10 7.28 11.78
CA LEU A 133 -19.51 8.24 10.76
C LEU A 133 -19.12 9.68 11.15
N ALA A 134 -19.32 10.07 12.41
CA ALA A 134 -18.92 11.38 12.89
C ALA A 134 -17.40 11.60 12.87
N GLU A 135 -16.61 10.55 13.13
CA GLU A 135 -15.14 10.57 13.01
C GLU A 135 -14.68 10.68 11.56
N LEU A 136 -15.24 9.90 10.63
CA LEU A 136 -14.90 9.95 9.21
C LEU A 136 -15.22 11.32 8.58
N GLU A 137 -16.41 11.87 8.84
CA GLU A 137 -16.75 13.24 8.44
C GLU A 137 -15.82 14.29 9.09
N SER A 138 -15.31 14.03 10.29
CA SER A 138 -14.34 14.91 10.95
C SER A 138 -12.98 14.85 10.26
N ASP A 139 -12.56 13.67 9.80
CA ASP A 139 -11.34 13.51 9.02
C ASP A 139 -11.45 14.19 7.65
N HIS A 140 -12.59 14.10 6.93
CA HIS A 140 -12.81 14.91 5.73
C HIS A 140 -12.65 16.42 5.99
N ARG A 141 -13.27 16.94 7.06
CA ARG A 141 -13.12 18.35 7.47
C ARG A 141 -11.69 18.73 7.86
N ARG A 142 -10.86 17.77 8.29
CA ARG A 142 -9.43 17.96 8.60
C ARG A 142 -8.55 17.87 7.35
N MET A 143 -8.95 17.12 6.33
CA MET A 143 -8.27 17.07 5.03
C MET A 143 -8.39 18.39 4.28
N GLU A 144 -9.55 19.05 4.34
CA GLU A 144 -9.82 20.31 3.61
C GLU A 144 -8.77 21.42 3.84
N PRO A 145 -8.39 21.82 5.08
CA PRO A 145 -7.36 22.84 5.28
C PRO A 145 -5.96 22.39 4.88
N LEU A 146 -5.67 21.08 4.86
CA LEU A 146 -4.40 20.56 4.35
C LEU A 146 -4.37 20.63 2.81
N TRP A 147 -5.48 20.25 2.17
CA TRP A 147 -5.65 20.36 0.73
C TRP A 147 -5.60 21.82 0.26
N SER A 148 -6.28 22.73 0.95
CA SER A 148 -6.28 24.17 0.62
C SER A 148 -4.89 24.82 0.69
N GLN A 149 -3.93 24.24 1.42
CA GLN A 149 -2.53 24.68 1.43
C GLN A 149 -1.70 23.98 0.34
N LEU A 150 -2.00 22.72 0.05
CA LEU A 150 -1.24 21.89 -0.88
C LEU A 150 -1.61 22.14 -2.36
N GLU A 151 -2.89 22.36 -2.65
CA GLU A 151 -3.43 22.59 -4.00
C GLU A 151 -2.66 23.66 -4.80
N PRO A 152 -2.44 24.89 -4.29
CA PRO A 152 -1.74 25.93 -5.05
C PRO A 152 -0.27 25.58 -5.29
N LEU A 153 0.38 24.87 -4.36
CA LEU A 153 1.75 24.40 -4.50
C LEU A 153 1.88 23.30 -5.57
N LEU A 154 0.85 22.49 -5.79
CA LEU A 154 0.83 21.50 -6.87
C LEU A 154 0.39 22.10 -8.21
N ALA A 155 -0.46 23.15 -8.19
CA ALA A 155 -0.89 23.88 -9.37
C ALA A 155 0.23 24.74 -9.98
N ALA A 156 1.08 25.34 -9.14
CA ALA A 156 2.19 26.21 -9.53
C ALA A 156 3.48 25.84 -8.76
N PRO A 157 4.10 24.68 -9.04
CA PRO A 157 5.19 24.15 -8.21
C PRO A 157 6.48 24.99 -8.21
N GLU A 158 6.65 25.91 -9.17
CA GLU A 158 7.73 26.91 -9.13
C GLU A 158 7.58 27.94 -7.99
N THR A 159 6.42 27.97 -7.31
CA THR A 159 6.21 28.81 -6.11
C THR A 159 6.69 28.16 -4.82
N ILE A 160 7.11 26.88 -4.85
CA ILE A 160 7.60 26.14 -3.67
C ILE A 160 8.98 26.72 -3.25
N GLY A 161 8.95 27.66 -2.30
CA GLY A 161 10.16 28.25 -1.71
C GLY A 161 10.71 27.49 -0.50
N ASP A 162 9.89 26.67 0.16
CA ASP A 162 10.26 25.87 1.34
C ASP A 162 9.85 24.40 1.12
N ILE A 163 10.84 23.55 0.87
CA ILE A 163 10.66 22.11 0.62
C ILE A 163 10.42 21.35 1.94
N ASP A 164 10.90 21.86 3.07
CA ASP A 164 10.75 21.19 4.36
C ASP A 164 9.34 21.42 4.93
N ALA A 165 8.81 22.66 4.81
CA ALA A 165 7.40 22.95 5.09
C ALA A 165 6.44 22.15 4.19
N LEU A 166 6.77 22.00 2.90
CA LEU A 166 6.02 21.13 1.99
C LEU A 166 6.08 19.65 2.43
N ALA A 167 7.26 19.16 2.85
CA ALA A 167 7.42 17.78 3.30
C ALA A 167 6.57 17.47 4.54
N ASP A 168 6.49 18.42 5.49
CA ASP A 168 5.64 18.31 6.66
C ASP A 168 4.14 18.29 6.29
N LEU A 169 3.70 19.19 5.41
CA LEU A 169 2.33 19.23 4.91
C LEU A 169 1.92 17.94 4.19
N VAL A 170 2.79 17.41 3.33
CA VAL A 170 2.59 16.15 2.60
C VAL A 170 2.50 14.96 3.55
N ARG A 171 3.39 14.89 4.54
CA ARG A 171 3.37 13.83 5.57
C ARG A 171 2.03 13.83 6.31
N ASP A 172 1.58 14.99 6.77
CA ASP A 172 0.38 15.10 7.60
C ASP A 172 -0.89 14.80 6.79
N PHE A 173 -0.95 15.23 5.52
CA PHE A 173 -2.01 14.90 4.56
C PHE A 173 -2.07 13.39 4.27
N ASN A 174 -0.93 12.78 3.95
CA ASN A 174 -0.86 11.35 3.65
C ASN A 174 -1.18 10.46 4.86
N ALA A 175 -0.70 10.85 6.06
CA ALA A 175 -1.00 10.14 7.29
C ALA A 175 -2.51 10.15 7.61
N LEU A 176 -3.17 11.29 7.39
CA LEU A 176 -4.61 11.43 7.58
C LEU A 176 -5.40 10.54 6.59
N TYR A 177 -5.08 10.59 5.30
CA TYR A 177 -5.71 9.71 4.30
C TYR A 177 -5.47 8.23 4.57
N ALA A 178 -4.25 7.82 4.93
CA ALA A 178 -3.92 6.41 5.16
C ALA A 178 -4.71 5.80 6.32
N GLU A 179 -4.86 6.54 7.42
CA GLU A 179 -5.62 6.10 8.59
C GLU A 179 -7.14 6.18 8.36
N HIS A 180 -7.63 7.23 7.66
CA HIS A 180 -9.04 7.35 7.27
C HIS A 180 -9.49 6.16 6.40
N ILE A 181 -8.81 5.97 5.25
CA ILE A 181 -9.07 4.88 4.30
C ILE A 181 -8.98 3.50 4.95
N LYS A 182 -8.10 3.34 5.96
CA LYS A 182 -7.99 2.10 6.72
C LYS A 182 -9.29 1.82 7.50
N ARG A 183 -9.82 2.78 8.26
CA ARG A 183 -11.09 2.61 9.00
C ARG A 183 -12.27 2.36 8.06
N GLU A 184 -12.35 3.08 6.95
CA GLU A 184 -13.40 2.83 5.96
C GLU A 184 -13.35 1.40 5.40
N ASN A 185 -12.16 0.94 5.03
CA ASN A 185 -11.99 -0.39 4.46
C ASN A 185 -12.24 -1.53 5.46
N SER A 186 -11.83 -1.37 6.73
CA SER A 186 -11.90 -2.43 7.74
C SER A 186 -13.15 -2.40 8.61
N GLU A 187 -13.83 -1.26 8.72
CA GLU A 187 -14.96 -1.07 9.64
C GLU A 187 -16.22 -0.62 8.89
N LEU A 188 -16.16 0.47 8.11
CA LEU A 188 -17.35 1.04 7.46
C LEU A 188 -17.90 0.15 6.34
N LEU A 189 -17.08 -0.14 5.32
CA LEU A 189 -17.54 -0.85 4.12
C LEU A 189 -18.03 -2.28 4.40
N PRO A 190 -17.41 -3.09 5.30
CA PRO A 190 -17.97 -4.37 5.72
C PRO A 190 -19.34 -4.26 6.40
N ARG A 191 -19.64 -3.13 7.07
CA ARG A 191 -20.96 -2.86 7.65
C ARG A 191 -21.95 -2.41 6.58
N ALA A 192 -21.50 -1.62 5.60
CA ALA A 192 -22.31 -1.27 4.43
C ALA A 192 -22.73 -2.51 3.62
N GLU A 193 -21.80 -3.45 3.39
CA GLU A 193 -22.05 -4.75 2.73
C GLU A 193 -23.09 -5.61 3.48
N GLN A 194 -23.22 -5.44 4.81
CA GLN A 194 -24.20 -6.16 5.64
C GLN A 194 -25.57 -5.47 5.72
N LEU A 195 -25.62 -4.14 5.61
CA LEU A 195 -26.81 -3.33 5.85
C LEU A 195 -27.54 -2.91 4.57
N LEU A 196 -26.81 -2.74 3.45
CA LEU A 196 -27.37 -2.22 2.21
C LEU A 196 -27.93 -3.34 1.33
N THR A 197 -29.18 -3.18 0.90
CA THR A 197 -29.86 -4.06 -0.04
C THR A 197 -29.51 -3.70 -1.49
N GLU A 198 -29.60 -4.68 -2.39
CA GLU A 198 -29.34 -4.50 -3.83
C GLU A 198 -30.05 -3.26 -4.44
N PRO A 199 -31.34 -2.97 -4.17
CA PRO A 199 -31.98 -1.77 -4.71
C PRO A 199 -31.36 -0.45 -4.22
N LEU A 200 -30.79 -0.41 -3.02
CA LEU A 200 -30.06 0.77 -2.52
C LEU A 200 -28.71 0.91 -3.22
N LEU A 201 -27.99 -0.20 -3.43
CA LEU A 201 -26.72 -0.21 -4.16
C LEU A 201 -26.89 0.31 -5.59
N VAL A 202 -27.94 -0.12 -6.30
CA VAL A 202 -28.29 0.42 -7.63
C VAL A 202 -28.53 1.94 -7.61
N VAL A 203 -29.21 2.46 -6.59
CA VAL A 203 -29.46 3.91 -6.44
C VAL A 203 -28.16 4.67 -6.16
N ILE A 204 -27.28 4.17 -5.28
CA ILE A 204 -25.97 4.77 -5.02
C ILE A 204 -25.15 4.79 -6.32
N GLY A 205 -25.03 3.65 -7.00
CA GLY A 205 -24.29 3.50 -8.26
C GLY A 205 -24.72 4.50 -9.34
N ALA A 206 -26.03 4.65 -9.57
CA ALA A 206 -26.56 5.62 -10.51
C ALA A 206 -26.24 7.09 -10.15
N ARG A 207 -26.17 7.42 -8.86
CA ARG A 207 -25.77 8.77 -8.40
C ARG A 207 -24.26 9.00 -8.54
N MET A 208 -23.43 8.01 -8.20
CA MET A 208 -21.98 8.03 -8.43
C MET A 208 -21.64 8.22 -9.91
N ALA A 209 -22.38 7.56 -10.81
CA ALA A 209 -22.26 7.70 -12.26
C ALA A 209 -22.63 9.12 -12.72
N ARG A 210 -23.80 9.62 -12.28
CA ARG A 210 -24.28 10.97 -12.61
C ARG A 210 -23.32 12.08 -12.12
N ARG A 211 -22.73 11.94 -10.93
CA ARG A 211 -21.69 12.83 -10.38
C ARG A 211 -20.46 12.94 -11.30
N ARG A 212 -20.24 11.92 -12.14
CA ARG A 212 -19.14 11.82 -13.12
C ARG A 212 -19.59 12.03 -14.57
N GLY A 213 -20.83 12.50 -14.79
CA GLY A 213 -21.39 12.76 -16.11
C GLY A 213 -21.72 11.51 -16.93
N VAL A 214 -21.80 10.33 -16.29
CA VAL A 214 -22.11 9.05 -16.94
C VAL A 214 -23.59 8.71 -16.72
N THR A 215 -24.27 8.34 -17.80
CA THR A 215 -25.60 7.71 -17.76
C THR A 215 -25.42 6.19 -17.81
N LEU A 216 -26.11 5.46 -16.93
CA LEU A 216 -26.17 4.00 -16.90
C LEU A 216 -27.34 3.47 -17.75
#